data_AF-A0A2E7I104-F1
#
_entry.id   AF-A0A2E7I104-F1
#
_cell.length_a   1.000
_cell.length_b   1.000
_cell.length_c   1.000
_cell.angle_alpha   90.00
_cell.angle_beta   90.00
_cell.angle_gamma   90.00
#
_symmetry.space_group_name_H-M   'P 1'
#
loop_
_entity.id
_entity.type
_entity.pdbx_description
1 polymer ?
#
loop_
_entity_poly.entity_id
_entity_poly.type
_entity_poly.pdbx_seq_one_letter_code
_entity_poly.pdbx_strand_id
1 'polypeptide(L)'
;MTKAKRLTKAQREFFDGVTKDIVRLMLALGLDADDFKEVEDLIDEVDLSELTELVGQQYLERISFTELKRVERFTKSDAYQKVQTVGAEVGEAIKDALVESVREVILARATK
;
A
#
# COMPACT_ATOMS: atom_id res chain seq x y z
N MET A 1 -24.75 2.30 22.66
CA MET A 1 -23.45 1.86 22.15
C MET A 1 -23.51 0.35 21.97
N THR A 2 -23.63 -0.12 20.73
CA THR A 2 -23.57 -1.55 20.40
C THR A 2 -22.17 -2.05 20.76
N LYS A 3 -22.09 -3.13 21.54
CA LYS A 3 -20.82 -3.78 21.93
C LYS A 3 -19.99 -4.03 20.66
N ALA A 4 -18.87 -3.33 20.51
CA ALA A 4 -17.92 -3.61 19.43
C ALA A 4 -17.53 -5.10 19.53
N LYS A 5 -17.86 -5.86 18.49
CA LYS A 5 -17.57 -7.29 18.46
C LYS A 5 -16.07 -7.42 18.25
N ARG A 6 -15.35 -7.86 19.29
CA ARG A 6 -13.89 -8.12 19.20
C ARG A 6 -13.59 -8.98 17.99
N LEU A 7 -12.50 -8.67 17.30
CA LEU A 7 -12.03 -9.46 16.19
C LEU A 7 -11.78 -10.92 16.61
N THR A 8 -12.00 -11.86 15.69
CA THR A 8 -11.53 -13.24 15.86
C THR A 8 -10.00 -13.30 15.72
N LYS A 9 -9.37 -14.42 16.12
CA LYS A 9 -7.92 -14.61 15.95
C LYS A 9 -7.48 -14.41 14.50
N ALA A 10 -8.15 -15.06 13.56
CA ALA A 10 -7.83 -14.95 12.13
C ALA A 10 -8.03 -13.52 11.58
N GLN A 11 -9.02 -12.78 12.09
CA GLN A 11 -9.22 -11.38 11.72
C GLN A 11 -8.12 -10.50 12.31
N ARG A 12 -7.71 -10.70 13.57
CA ARG A 12 -6.59 -9.97 14.15
C ARG A 12 -5.30 -10.19 13.37
N GLU A 13 -4.96 -11.44 13.06
CA GLU A 13 -3.77 -11.76 12.26
C GLU A 13 -3.79 -11.10 10.88
N PHE A 14 -4.95 -11.06 10.23
CA PHE A 14 -5.11 -10.36 8.95
C PHE A 14 -4.97 -8.84 9.10
N PHE A 15 -5.67 -8.25 10.08
CA PHE A 15 -5.68 -6.80 10.26
C PHE A 15 -4.41 -6.26 10.91
N ASP A 16 -3.59 -7.08 11.57
CA ASP A 16 -2.26 -6.69 12.05
C ASP A 16 -1.38 -6.24 10.88
N GLY A 17 -1.25 -7.08 9.84
CA GLY A 17 -0.53 -6.72 8.62
C GLY A 17 -1.09 -5.47 7.94
N VAL A 18 -2.43 -5.40 7.78
CA VAL A 18 -3.09 -4.23 7.19
C VAL A 18 -2.82 -2.96 8.01
N THR A 19 -2.81 -3.06 9.34
CA THR A 19 -2.55 -1.92 10.23
C THR A 19 -1.13 -1.42 10.06
N LYS A 20 -0.15 -2.32 10.01
CA LYS A 20 1.26 -1.96 9.77
C LYS A 20 1.43 -1.27 8.42
N ASP A 21 0.78 -1.76 7.36
CA ASP A 21 0.84 -1.15 6.04
C ASP A 21 0.21 0.25 6.02
N ILE A 22 -0.91 0.45 6.72
CA ILE A 22 -1.53 1.78 6.88
C ILE A 22 -0.61 2.72 7.65
N VAL A 23 0.00 2.26 8.75
CA VAL A 23 0.92 3.06 9.57
C VAL A 23 2.14 3.47 8.74
N ARG A 24 2.77 2.54 8.01
CA ARG A 24 3.88 2.83 7.08
C ARG A 24 3.47 3.90 6.07
N LEU A 25 2.31 3.76 5.43
CA LEU A 25 1.82 4.74 4.46
C LEU A 25 1.62 6.13 5.09
N MET A 26 1.00 6.20 6.28
CA MET A 26 0.74 7.48 6.95
C MET A 26 2.04 8.17 7.39
N LEU A 27 3.03 7.40 7.86
CA LEU A 27 4.33 7.93 8.25
C LEU A 27 5.14 8.38 7.03
N ALA A 28 5.12 7.65 5.92
CA ALA A 28 5.79 8.04 4.68
C ALA A 28 5.27 9.37 4.09
N LEU A 29 4.04 9.74 4.42
CA LEU A 29 3.44 11.01 4.01
C LEU A 29 3.79 12.18 4.95
N GLY A 30 4.21 11.89 6.18
CA GLY A 30 4.43 12.87 7.24
C GLY A 30 5.89 13.06 7.65
N LEU A 31 6.76 12.13 7.28
CA LEU A 31 8.20 12.14 7.56
C LEU A 31 8.99 12.34 6.26
N ASP A 32 10.16 12.97 6.39
CA ASP A 32 11.20 12.91 5.39
C ASP A 32 11.84 11.51 5.31
N ALA A 33 12.53 11.24 4.20
CA ALA A 33 12.94 9.88 3.84
C ALA A 33 13.93 9.24 4.83
N ASP A 34 14.80 10.04 5.45
CA ASP A 34 15.78 9.57 6.42
C ASP A 34 15.09 9.17 7.73
N ASP A 35 14.19 10.00 8.26
CA ASP A 35 13.40 9.72 9.46
C ASP A 35 12.43 8.54 9.24
N PHE A 36 11.83 8.43 8.04
CA PHE A 36 10.94 7.32 7.72
C PHE A 36 11.64 5.97 7.84
N LYS A 37 12.88 5.87 7.36
CA LYS A 37 13.65 4.62 7.40
C LYS A 37 13.95 4.18 8.83
N GLU A 38 14.31 5.12 9.71
CA GLU A 38 14.56 4.81 11.13
C GLU A 38 13.29 4.36 11.86
N VAL A 39 12.14 4.95 11.51
CA VAL A 39 10.87 4.61 12.15
C VAL A 39 10.26 3.34 11.58
N GLU A 40 10.54 2.99 10.31
CA GLU A 40 10.01 1.77 9.67
C GLU A 40 10.41 0.50 10.42
N ASP A 41 11.67 0.41 10.86
CA ASP A 41 12.18 -0.73 11.62
C ASP A 41 11.51 -0.84 13.02
N LEU A 42 11.05 0.28 13.59
CA LEU A 42 10.40 0.32 14.90
C LEU A 42 8.91 -0.07 14.84
N ILE A 43 8.26 0.01 13.67
CA ILE A 43 6.83 -0.34 13.53
C ILE A 43 6.54 -1.78 13.93
N ASP A 44 7.50 -2.69 13.74
CA ASP A 44 7.36 -4.08 14.13
C ASP A 44 7.55 -4.32 15.64
N GLU A 45 8.12 -3.35 16.37
CA GLU A 45 8.34 -3.40 17.82
C GLU A 45 7.22 -2.74 18.63
N VAL A 46 6.44 -1.85 18.02
CA VAL A 46 5.33 -1.15 18.66
C VAL A 46 4.11 -2.06 18.79
N ASP A 47 3.49 -2.09 19.97
CA ASP A 47 2.20 -2.76 20.16
C ASP A 47 1.08 -1.96 19.47
N LEU A 48 0.59 -2.50 18.34
CA LEU A 48 -0.49 -1.91 17.56
C LEU A 48 -1.86 -2.57 17.83
N SER A 49 -1.98 -3.41 18.86
CA SER A 49 -3.17 -4.25 19.11
C SER A 49 -4.49 -3.47 19.14
N GLU A 50 -4.52 -2.31 19.81
CA GLU A 50 -5.72 -1.47 19.89
C GLU A 50 -6.08 -0.86 18.53
N LEU A 51 -5.07 -0.41 17.79
CA LEU A 51 -5.24 0.13 16.45
C LEU A 51 -5.71 -0.95 15.47
N THR A 52 -5.19 -2.18 15.60
CA THR A 52 -5.63 -3.34 14.82
C THR A 52 -7.10 -3.65 15.05
N GLU A 53 -7.57 -3.62 16.30
CA GLU A 53 -9.00 -3.78 16.60
C GLU A 53 -9.85 -2.66 15.98
N LEU A 54 -9.39 -1.41 16.05
CA LEU A 54 -10.09 -0.27 15.45
C LEU A 54 -10.15 -0.37 13.91
N VAL A 55 -9.02 -0.61 13.25
CA VAL A 55 -8.93 -0.77 11.79
C VAL A 55 -9.81 -1.91 11.33
N GLY A 56 -9.71 -3.07 11.99
CA GLY A 56 -10.53 -4.23 11.63
C GLY A 56 -12.02 -3.97 11.79
N GLN A 57 -12.44 -3.26 12.85
CA GLN A 57 -13.84 -2.88 13.02
C GLN A 57 -14.31 -1.93 11.91
N GLN A 58 -13.52 -0.92 11.56
CA GLN A 58 -13.87 0.02 10.48
C GLN A 58 -13.98 -0.69 9.13
N TYR A 59 -13.11 -1.64 8.82
CA TYR A 59 -13.25 -2.44 7.61
C TYR A 59 -14.50 -3.32 7.64
N LEU A 60 -14.74 -4.05 8.74
CA LEU A 60 -15.83 -5.02 8.83
C LEU A 60 -17.23 -4.37 8.92
N GLU A 61 -17.32 -3.08 9.23
CA GLU A 61 -18.53 -2.28 9.08
C GLU A 61 -18.92 -2.06 7.60
N ARG A 62 -17.97 -2.21 6.67
CA ARG A 62 -18.11 -1.78 5.27
C ARG A 62 -17.91 -2.90 4.25
N ILE A 63 -17.04 -3.87 4.56
CA ILE A 63 -16.62 -4.96 3.66
C ILE A 63 -16.55 -6.25 4.47
N SER A 64 -17.07 -7.35 3.94
CA SER A 64 -17.02 -8.63 4.66
C SER A 64 -15.59 -9.18 4.72
N PHE A 65 -15.29 -9.94 5.78
CA PHE A 65 -13.98 -10.57 5.91
C PHE A 65 -13.67 -11.55 4.75
N THR A 66 -14.68 -12.22 4.21
CA THR A 66 -14.54 -13.13 3.06
C THR A 66 -14.12 -12.39 1.80
N GLU A 67 -14.68 -11.20 1.55
CA GLU A 67 -14.29 -10.35 0.41
C GLU A 67 -12.86 -9.87 0.56
N LEU A 68 -12.47 -9.41 1.75
CA LEU A 68 -11.09 -9.00 2.05
C LEU A 68 -10.08 -10.14 1.80
N LYS A 69 -10.39 -11.35 2.28
CA LYS A 69 -9.54 -12.55 2.03
C LYS A 69 -9.48 -12.93 0.55
N ARG A 70 -10.55 -12.67 -0.22
CA ARG A 70 -10.55 -12.92 -1.67
C ARG A 70 -9.62 -11.96 -2.40
N VAL A 71 -9.65 -10.68 -2.04
CA VAL A 71 -8.75 -9.66 -2.58
C VAL A 71 -7.30 -9.99 -2.22
N GLU A 72 -7.02 -10.31 -0.95
CA GLU A 72 -5.68 -10.71 -0.50
C GLU A 72 -5.14 -11.92 -1.27
N ARG A 73 -5.99 -12.93 -1.51
CA ARG A 73 -5.59 -14.11 -2.31
C ARG A 73 -5.29 -13.73 -3.75
N PHE A 74 -6.08 -12.84 -4.33
CA PHE A 74 -5.88 -12.37 -5.69
C PHE A 74 -4.56 -11.59 -5.82
N THR A 75 -4.25 -10.67 -4.89
CA THR A 75 -3.00 -9.89 -4.92
C THR A 75 -1.75 -10.77 -4.71
N LYS A 76 -1.89 -11.89 -4.00
CA LYS A 76 -0.84 -12.90 -3.84
C LYS A 76 -0.75 -13.92 -4.98
N SER A 77 -1.61 -13.82 -6.00
CA SER A 77 -1.60 -14.78 -7.11
C SER A 77 -0.50 -14.49 -8.13
N ASP A 78 0.06 -15.54 -8.73
CA ASP A 78 1.07 -15.44 -9.79
C ASP A 78 0.61 -14.57 -10.97
N ALA A 79 -0.69 -14.62 -11.29
CA ALA A 79 -1.27 -13.81 -12.34
C ALA A 79 -1.18 -12.31 -12.02
N TYR A 80 -1.48 -11.92 -10.77
CA TYR A 80 -1.35 -10.53 -10.34
C TYR A 80 0.11 -10.09 -10.26
N GLN A 81 0.99 -10.95 -9.73
CA GLN A 81 2.44 -10.68 -9.70
C GLN A 81 3.01 -10.47 -11.11
N LYS A 82 2.61 -11.31 -12.08
CA LYS A 82 2.99 -11.13 -13.48
C LYS A 82 2.50 -9.81 -14.06
N VAL A 83 1.29 -9.37 -13.74
CA VAL A 83 0.78 -8.05 -14.16
C VAL A 83 1.63 -6.92 -13.57
N GLN A 84 2.05 -7.02 -12.30
CA GLN A 84 2.92 -6.02 -11.69
C GLN A 84 4.30 -5.97 -12.37
N THR A 85 4.93 -7.12 -12.61
CA THR A 85 6.23 -7.20 -13.29
C THR A 85 6.16 -6.62 -14.69
N VAL A 86 5.22 -7.08 -15.53
CA VAL A 86 5.06 -6.59 -16.90
C VAL A 86 4.69 -5.11 -16.91
N GLY A 87 3.87 -4.66 -15.97
CA GLY A 87 3.52 -3.24 -15.82
C GLY A 87 4.74 -2.35 -15.57
N ALA A 88 5.67 -2.79 -14.71
CA ALA A 88 6.92 -2.07 -14.45
C ALA A 88 7.83 -2.03 -15.69
N GLU A 89 7.96 -3.15 -16.41
CA GLU A 89 8.74 -3.24 -17.65
C GLU A 89 8.18 -2.29 -18.74
N VAL A 90 6.86 -2.29 -18.91
CA VAL A 90 6.18 -1.39 -19.85
C VAL A 90 6.35 0.07 -19.42
N GLY A 91 6.27 0.36 -18.12
CA GLY A 91 6.49 1.71 -17.58
C GLY A 91 7.87 2.26 -17.91
N GLU A 92 8.94 1.48 -17.70
CA GLU A 92 10.30 1.89 -18.06
C GLU A 92 10.47 2.06 -19.59
N ALA A 93 9.90 1.16 -20.40
CA ALA A 93 9.95 1.30 -21.85
C ALA A 93 9.25 2.58 -22.36
N ILE A 94 8.14 2.98 -21.74
CA ILE A 94 7.42 4.22 -22.09
C ILE A 94 8.17 5.45 -21.60
N LYS A 95 8.77 5.41 -20.41
CA LYS A 95 9.52 6.53 -19.82
C LYS A 95 10.63 7.00 -20.76
N ASP A 96 11.40 6.09 -21.34
CA ASP A 96 12.46 6.44 -22.29
C ASP A 96 11.89 7.13 -23.55
N ALA A 97 10.80 6.60 -24.10
CA ALA A 97 10.11 7.19 -25.25
C ALA A 97 9.50 8.57 -24.94
N LEU A 98 8.95 8.74 -23.74
CA LEU A 98 8.36 9.99 -23.28
C LEU A 98 9.43 11.07 -23.07
N VAL A 99 10.57 10.72 -22.47
CA VAL A 99 11.70 11.64 -22.27
C VAL A 99 12.20 12.16 -23.61
N GLU A 100 12.34 11.29 -24.61
CA GLU A 100 12.78 11.72 -25.94
C GLU A 100 11.76 12.64 -26.60
N SER A 101 10.48 12.26 -26.57
CA SER A 101 9.40 13.08 -27.14
C SER A 101 9.30 14.46 -26.47
N VAL A 102 9.46 14.54 -25.15
CA VAL A 102 9.43 15.81 -24.41
C VAL A 102 10.69 16.65 -24.69
N ARG A 103 11.87 16.01 -24.81
CA ARG A 103 13.12 16.69 -25.17
C ARG A 103 13.00 17.39 -26.53
N GLU A 104 12.46 16.71 -27.54
CA GLU A 104 12.24 17.29 -28.87
C GLU A 104 11.35 18.53 -28.81
N VAL A 105 10.27 18.48 -28.03
CA VAL A 105 9.35 19.62 -27.84
C VAL A 105 10.04 20.81 -27.15
N ILE A 106 10.89 20.56 -26.15
CA ILE A 106 11.65 21.61 -25.47
C ILE A 106 12.63 22.28 -26.44
N LEU A 107 13.39 21.50 -27.22
CA LEU A 107 14.37 22.02 -28.18
C LEU A 107 13.70 22.83 -29.31
N ALA A 108 12.54 22.38 -29.80
CA ALA A 108 11.76 23.10 -30.80
C ALA A 108 11.19 24.44 -30.29
N ARG A 109 11.03 24.59 -28.96
CA ARG A 109 10.61 25.84 -28.33
C ARG A 109 11.77 26.79 -28.03
N ALA A 110 12.97 26.26 -27.77
CA ALA A 110 14.16 27.06 -27.47
C ALA A 110 14.81 27.71 -28.71
N THR A 111 14.41 27.30 -29.91
CA THR A 111 14.93 27.80 -31.20
C THR A 111 14.02 28.83 -31.89
N LYS A 112 12.94 29.26 -31.21
CA LYS A 112 12.05 30.37 -31.60
C LYS A 112 12.24 31.55 -30.66
#